data_AF-A0A920J4W6-F1
#
_entry.id   AF-A0A920J4W6-F1
#
_cell.length_a   1.000
_cell.length_b   1.000
_cell.length_c   1.000
_cell.angle_alpha   90.00
_cell.angle_beta   90.00
_cell.angle_gamma   90.00
#
_symmetry.space_group_name_H-M   'P 1'
#
loop_
_entity.id
_entity.type
_entity.pdbx_description
1 polymer ?
#
loop_
_entity_poly.entity_id
_entity_poly.type
_entity_poly.pdbx_seq_one_letter_code
_entity_poly.pdbx_strand_id
1 'polypeptide(L)' 'MYIEKGYSPDTLKLLEEKGHSLSSSGTMGSVHAIIKEEDYFYGAADTRRPNSGAIPVD' A
#
# COMPACT_ATOMS: atom_id res chain seq x y z
N MET A 1 12.74 11.44 -0.18
CA MET A 1 11.46 10.74 0.06
C MET A 1 11.32 9.65 -0.98
N TYR A 2 11.13 8.40 -0.56
CA TYR A 2 10.93 7.28 -1.47
C TYR A 2 9.44 7.14 -1.82
N ILE A 3 9.14 6.92 -3.09
CA ILE A 3 7.78 6.88 -3.63
C ILE A 3 7.64 5.64 -4.51
N GLU A 4 6.59 4.86 -4.25
CA GLU A 4 6.14 3.78 -5.14
C GLU A 4 5.40 4.33 -6.37
N LYS A 5 5.22 3.49 -7.39
CA LYS A 5 4.33 3.81 -8.51
C LYS A 5 2.88 4.01 -8.04
N GLY A 6 2.12 4.84 -8.75
CA GLY A 6 0.67 5.01 -8.55
C GLY A 6 0.22 6.37 -8.02
N TYR A 7 1.15 7.25 -7.66
CA TYR A 7 0.84 8.65 -7.33
C TYR A 7 0.54 9.45 -8.59
N SER A 8 -0.41 10.39 -8.51
CA SER A 8 -0.74 11.32 -9.60
C SER A 8 0.46 12.22 -9.94
N PRO A 9 0.75 12.48 -11.23
CA PRO A 9 1.79 13.44 -11.63
C PRO A 9 1.62 14.83 -11.00
N ASP A 10 0.38 15.31 -10.87
CA ASP A 10 0.09 16.61 -10.25
C ASP A 10 0.48 16.61 -8.76
N THR A 11 0.25 15.50 -8.06
CA THR A 11 0.65 15.34 -6.66
C THR A 11 2.18 15.33 -6.51
N LEU A 12 2.88 14.64 -7.41
CA LEU A 12 4.35 14.61 -7.39
C LEU A 12 4.92 16.02 -7.58
N LYS A 13 4.37 16.78 -8.54
CA LYS A 13 4.77 18.18 -8.78
C LYS A 13 4.54 19.06 -7.55
N LEU A 14 3.37 18.97 -6.92
CA LEU A 14 3.06 19.72 -5.69
C LEU A 14 4.02 19.38 -4.54
N LEU A 15 4.47 18.13 -4.44
CA LEU A 15 5.42 17.71 -3.41
C LEU A 15 6.82 18.28 -3.68
N GLU A 16 7.27 18.29 -4.94
CA GLU A 16 8.54 18.91 -5.34
C GLU A 16 8.52 20.44 -5.11
N GLU A 17 7.42 21.11 -5.45
CA GLU A 17 7.21 22.55 -5.19
C GLU A 17 7.24 22.89 -3.69
N LYS A 18 6.84 21.94 -2.84
CA LYS A 18 6.94 22.05 -1.37
C LYS A 18 8.35 21.76 -0.83
N GLY A 19 9.31 21.45 -1.69
CA GLY A 19 10.71 21.20 -1.34
C GLY A 19 11.04 19.75 -1.03
N HIS A 20 10.15 18.79 -1.30
CA HIS A 20 10.47 17.39 -1.11
C HIS A 20 11.31 16.83 -2.26
N SER A 21 12.48 16.28 -1.96
CA SER A 21 13.27 15.51 -2.93
C SER A 21 12.68 14.11 -3.09
N LEU A 22 12.07 13.84 -4.25
CA LEU A 22 11.44 12.56 -4.57
C LEU A 22 12.44 11.57 -5.15
N SER A 23 12.32 10.30 -4.80
CA SER A 23 13.13 9.21 -5.33
C SER A 23 12.22 8.01 -5.59
N SER A 24 12.22 7.50 -6.82
CA SER A 24 11.45 6.30 -7.16
C SER A 24 12.03 5.08 -6.47
N SER A 25 11.18 4.28 -5.84
CA SER A 25 11.56 3.01 -5.22
C SER A 25 10.76 1.85 -5.80
N GLY A 26 11.27 0.62 -5.57
CA GLY A 26 10.47 -0.58 -5.74
C GLY A 26 9.28 -0.61 -4.76
N THR A 27 8.51 -1.71 -4.81
CA THR A 27 7.42 -1.94 -3.86
C THR A 27 7.96 -2.08 -2.43
N MET A 28 7.28 -1.48 -1.47
CA MET A 28 7.69 -1.39 -0.07
C MET A 28 6.72 -2.14 0.83
N GLY A 29 7.24 -3.09 1.62
CA GLY A 29 6.46 -3.82 2.61
C GLY A 29 5.75 -5.07 2.08
N SER A 30 4.83 -5.56 2.92
CA SER A 30 4.06 -6.80 2.73
C SER A 30 2.93 -6.84 3.77
N VAL A 31 1.92 -5.98 3.64
CA VAL A 31 0.85 -5.85 4.65
C VAL A 31 -0.13 -7.00 4.59
N HIS A 32 -0.21 -7.77 5.67
CA HIS A 32 -1.21 -8.82 5.85
C HIS A 32 -2.02 -8.47 7.09
N ALA A 33 -3.32 -8.20 6.91
CA ALA A 33 -4.16 -7.62 7.96
C ALA A 33 -5.47 -8.38 8.10
N ILE A 34 -5.95 -8.45 9.35
CA ILE A 34 -7.28 -8.92 9.70
C ILE A 34 -7.92 -7.82 10.53
N ILE A 35 -9.12 -7.40 10.13
CA ILE A 35 -9.95 -6.42 10.82
C ILE A 35 -11.14 -7.17 11.41
N LYS A 36 -11.42 -6.96 12.70
CA LYS A 36 -12.63 -7.46 13.35
C LYS A 36 -13.59 -6.30 13.57
N GLU A 37 -14.80 -6.43 13.04
CA GLU A 37 -15.88 -5.46 13.23
C GLU A 37 -17.14 -6.22 13.59
N GLU A 38 -17.62 -6.01 14.83
CA GLU A 38 -18.73 -6.78 15.41
C GLU A 38 -18.51 -8.29 15.28
N ASP A 39 -19.37 -8.96 14.52
CA ASP A 39 -19.38 -10.40 14.25
C ASP A 39 -18.63 -10.79 12.95
N TYR A 40 -18.06 -9.81 12.24
CA TYR A 40 -17.39 -10.00 10.97
C TYR A 40 -15.86 -9.90 11.08
N PHE A 41 -15.19 -10.70 10.26
CA PHE A 41 -13.75 -10.61 10.03
C PHE A 41 -13.49 -10.26 8.57
N TYR A 42 -12.68 -9.22 8.34
CA TYR A 42 -12.22 -8.79 7.02
C TYR A 42 -10.73 -9.02 6.91
N GLY A 43 -10.31 -9.90 6.00
CA GLY A 43 -8.91 -10.17 5.72
C GLY A 43 -8.43 -9.47 4.45
N ALA A 44 -7.22 -8.91 4.48
CA ALA A 44 -6.56 -8.35 3.31
C ALA A 44 -5.10 -8.84 3.26
N ALA A 45 -4.71 -9.38 2.12
CA ALA A 45 -3.32 -9.74 1.81
C ALA A 45 -2.72 -8.75 0.80
N ASP A 46 -1.42 -8.49 0.94
CA ASP A 46 -0.71 -7.54 0.09
C ASP A 46 -0.66 -8.03 -1.36
N THR A 47 -1.32 -7.30 -2.27
CA THR A 47 -1.37 -7.65 -3.71
C THR A 47 0.01 -7.63 -4.37
N ARG A 48 1.00 -6.95 -3.77
CA ARG A 48 2.37 -6.89 -4.28
C ARG A 48 3.14 -8.20 -4.01
N ARG A 49 2.58 -9.13 -3.22
CA ARG A 49 3.15 -10.45 -2.94
C ARG A 49 2.44 -11.54 -3.74
N PRO A 50 3.13 -12.16 -4.71
CA PRO A 50 2.61 -13.32 -5.42
C PRO A 50 2.24 -14.44 -4.43
N ASN A 51 1.13 -15.13 -4.72
CA ASN A 51 0.64 -16.27 -3.94
C ASN A 51 0.28 -15.95 -2.48
N SER A 52 0.12 -14.67 -2.11
CA SER A 52 -0.46 -14.29 -0.83
C SER A 52 -1.99 -14.41 -0.87
N GLY A 53 -2.61 -14.59 0.29
CA GLY A 53 -4.06 -14.68 0.40
C GLY A 53 -4.54 -14.43 1.82
N ALA A 54 -5.75 -13.87 1.94
CA ALA A 54 -6.50 -13.80 3.18
C ALA A 54 -7.71 -14.73 3.02
N ILE A 55 -7.66 -15.87 3.70
CA ILE A 55 -8.60 -16.97 3.48
C ILE A 55 -9.44 -17.13 4.76
N PRO A 56 -10.78 -17.03 4.69
CA PRO A 56 -11.63 -17.37 5.81
C PRO A 56 -11.56 -18.87 6.06
N VAL A 57 -11.64 -19.25 7.34
CA VAL A 57 -11.85 -20.64 7.73
C VAL A 57 -13.28 -20.72 8.27
N ASP A 58 -14.06 -21.63 7.71
CA ASP A 58 -15.39 -21.97 8.20
C ASP A 58 -15.29 -22.78 9.51
#